data_AF-A0A3N5ZES1-F1
#
_entry.id   AF-A0A3N5ZES1-F1
#
_cell.length_a   1.000
_cell.length_b   1.000
_cell.length_c   1.000
_cell.angle_alpha   90.00
_cell.angle_beta   90.00
_cell.angle_gamma   90.00
#
_symmetry.space_group_name_H-M   'P 1'
#
loop_
_entity.id
_entity.type
_entity.pdbx_description
1 polymer ?
#
loop_
_entity_poly.entity_id
_entity_poly.type
_entity_poly.pdbx_seq_one_letter_code
_entity_poly.pdbx_strand_id
1 'polypeptide(L)' 'MDAANKLPVNIEDEMKRSYLDYAMSVIIGRALPDVRDGLKPAHRRVLYGMRLMGLSSTRGYRKSAKIVGEVMGNFHPHGD' A
#
# COMPACT_ATOMS: atom_id res chain seq x y z
N MET A 1 -15.38 33.66 -14.33
CA MET A 1 -16.27 32.49 -14.10
C MET A 1 -15.46 31.47 -13.31
N ASP A 2 -16.09 30.59 -12.53
CA ASP A 2 -15.48 29.58 -11.62
C ASP A 2 -15.38 29.90 -10.12
N ALA A 3 -16.41 30.57 -9.57
CA ALA A 3 -16.74 30.46 -8.13
C ALA A 3 -17.86 29.44 -7.85
N ALA A 4 -18.36 28.74 -8.88
CA ALA A 4 -19.64 28.04 -8.84
C ALA A 4 -19.60 26.59 -8.29
N ASN A 5 -18.46 26.12 -7.77
CA ASN A 5 -18.39 24.74 -7.27
C ASN A 5 -17.52 24.57 -6.01
N LYS A 6 -17.63 25.52 -5.07
CA LYS A 6 -17.12 25.33 -3.71
C LYS A 6 -18.29 25.04 -2.78
N LEU A 7 -18.53 23.76 -2.53
CA LEU A 7 -19.43 23.36 -1.45
C LEU A 7 -18.78 23.81 -0.13
N PRO A 8 -19.44 24.65 0.68
CA PRO A 8 -18.92 25.00 1.98
C PRO A 8 -18.84 23.74 2.84
N VAL A 9 -17.67 23.45 3.41
CA VAL A 9 -17.46 22.32 4.32
C VAL A 9 -17.12 22.86 5.70
N ASN A 10 -17.78 22.33 6.73
CA ASN A 10 -17.45 22.66 8.11
C ASN A 10 -16.08 22.05 8.47
N ILE A 11 -15.18 22.88 9.02
CA ILE A 11 -13.84 22.46 9.39
C ILE A 11 -13.83 21.32 10.43
N GLU A 12 -14.77 21.34 11.38
CA GLU A 12 -14.86 20.30 12.41
C GLU A 12 -15.20 18.94 11.79
N ASP A 13 -16.14 18.93 10.86
CA ASP A 13 -16.59 17.72 10.17
C ASP A 13 -15.49 17.18 9.24
N GLU A 14 -14.81 18.07 8.50
CA GLU A 14 -13.70 17.71 7.61
C GLU A 14 -12.53 17.12 8.39
N MET A 15 -12.15 17.75 9.52
CA MET A 15 -11.06 17.25 10.36
C MET A 15 -11.36 15.86 10.91
N LYS A 16 -12.57 15.64 11.44
CA LYS A 16 -12.98 14.33 11.96
C LYS A 16 -12.95 13.26 10.87
N ARG A 17 -13.50 13.57 9.70
CA ARG A 17 -13.53 12.65 8.56
C ARG A 17 -12.14 12.30 8.06
N SER A 18 -11.33 13.30 7.72
CA SER A 18 -9.96 13.10 7.22
C SER A 18 -9.09 12.33 8.21
N TYR A 19 -9.23 12.60 9.51
CA TYR A 19 -8.52 11.86 10.56
C TYR A 19 -8.94 10.39 10.60
N LEU A 20 -10.25 10.11 10.61
CA LEU A 20 -10.77 8.75 10.65
C LEU A 20 -10.42 7.95 9.39
N ASP A 21 -10.53 8.56 8.21
CA ASP A 21 -10.19 7.94 6.93
C ASP A 21 -8.69 7.55 6.90
N TYR A 22 -7.80 8.46 7.33
CA TYR A 22 -6.38 8.15 7.41
C TYR A 22 -6.09 7.07 8.46
N ALA A 23 -6.64 7.21 9.68
CA ALA A 23 -6.41 6.26 10.76
C ALA A 23 -6.86 4.85 10.37
N MET A 24 -8.04 4.71 9.77
CA MET A 24 -8.54 3.41 9.31
C MET A 24 -7.68 2.83 8.19
N SER A 25 -7.25 3.67 7.22
CA SER A 25 -6.34 3.23 6.15
C SER A 25 -5.01 2.72 6.69
N VAL A 26 -4.49 3.32 7.77
CA VAL A 26 -3.26 2.88 8.42
C VAL A 26 -3.47 1.56 9.14
N ILE A 27 -4.52 1.45 9.96
CA ILE A 27 -4.78 0.25 10.77
C ILE A 27 -4.92 -0.98 9.88
N ILE A 28 -5.80 -0.90 8.87
CA ILE A 28 -6.16 -2.05 8.02
C ILE A 28 -5.18 -2.24 6.86
N GLY A 29 -4.80 -1.13 6.20
CA GLY A 29 -4.06 -1.17 4.94
C GLY A 29 -2.54 -1.18 5.08
N ARG A 30 -1.99 -0.99 6.29
CA ARG A 30 -0.54 -0.79 6.48
C ARG A 30 0.03 -1.42 7.74
N ALA A 31 -0.54 -1.11 8.91
CA ALA A 31 0.12 -1.31 10.19
C ALA A 31 -0.07 -2.71 10.76
N LEU A 32 -1.31 -3.22 10.80
CA LEU A 32 -1.61 -4.51 11.39
C LEU A 32 -1.50 -5.65 10.36
N PRO A 33 -0.92 -6.79 10.74
CA PRO A 33 -0.92 -7.99 9.91
C PRO A 33 -2.29 -8.69 9.92
N ASP A 34 -2.55 -9.49 8.90
CA ASP A 34 -3.72 -10.38 8.87
C ASP A 34 -3.46 -11.61 9.76
N VAL A 35 -4.46 -12.04 10.53
CA VAL A 35 -4.33 -13.18 11.47
C VAL A 35 -4.07 -14.51 10.76
N ARG A 36 -4.50 -14.66 9.50
CA ARG A 36 -4.43 -15.92 8.77
C ARG A 36 -3.01 -16.27 8.32
N ASP A 37 -2.21 -15.25 7.99
CA ASP A 37 -0.85 -15.42 7.47
C ASP A 37 0.21 -14.64 8.24
N GLY A 38 -0.17 -13.77 9.17
CA GLY A 38 0.74 -12.91 9.92
C GLY A 38 1.42 -11.83 9.07
N LEU A 39 0.99 -11.61 7.83
CA LEU A 39 1.66 -10.72 6.88
C LEU A 39 0.96 -9.36 6.80
N LYS A 40 1.79 -8.31 6.81
CA LYS A 40 1.37 -6.97 6.38
C LYS A 40 1.18 -6.94 4.86
N PRO A 41 0.36 -6.03 4.32
CA PRO A 41 0.13 -5.92 2.87
C PRO A 41 1.41 -5.79 2.03
N ALA A 42 2.42 -5.06 2.53
CA ALA A 42 3.72 -4.93 1.86
C ALA A 42 4.44 -6.28 1.68
N HIS A 43 4.55 -7.08 2.75
CA HIS A 43 5.22 -8.39 2.70
C HIS A 43 4.52 -9.34 1.73
N ARG A 44 3.19 -9.37 1.75
CA ARG A 44 2.39 -10.21 0.85
C ARG A 44 2.64 -9.87 -0.62
N ARG A 45 2.69 -8.58 -0.96
CA ARG A 45 2.98 -8.11 -2.32
C ARG A 45 4.39 -8.48 -2.77
N VAL A 46 5.39 -8.35 -1.90
CA VAL A 46 6.78 -8.74 -2.19
C VAL A 46 6.89 -10.24 -2.45
N LEU A 47 6.36 -11.08 -1.55
CA LEU A 47 6.39 -12.53 -1.72
C LEU A 47 5.61 -12.99 -2.96
N TYR A 48 4.48 -12.35 -3.26
CA TYR A 48 3.70 -12.63 -4.46
C TYR A 48 4.45 -12.25 -5.75
N GLY A 49 5.08 -11.07 -5.79
CA GLY A 49 5.92 -10.65 -6.92
C GLY A 49 7.10 -11.61 -7.13
N MET A 50 7.81 -11.98 -6.06
CA MET A 50 8.90 -12.96 -6.12
C MET A 50 8.44 -14.32 -6.65
N ARG A 51 7.23 -14.77 -6.27
CA ARG A 51 6.63 -16.01 -6.78
C ARG A 51 6.34 -15.94 -8.27
N LEU A 52 5.76 -14.84 -8.77
CA LEU A 52 5.49 -14.65 -10.20
C LEU A 52 6.78 -14.56 -11.03
N MET A 53 7.85 -13.98 -10.45
CA MET A 53 9.18 -13.92 -11.06
C MET A 53 9.93 -15.27 -11.02
N GLY A 54 9.38 -16.31 -10.36
CA GLY A 54 10.01 -17.63 -10.26
C GLY A 54 11.24 -17.67 -9.35
N LEU A 55 11.31 -16.81 -8.33
CA LEU A 55 12.45 -16.71 -7.40
C LEU A 55 12.28 -17.69 -6.23
N SER A 56 12.56 -18.97 -6.48
CA SER A 56 12.65 -19.99 -5.43
C SER A 56 14.05 -20.04 -4.80
N SER A 57 14.16 -20.64 -3.61
CA SER A 57 15.42 -20.86 -2.90
C SER A 57 16.46 -21.67 -3.68
N THR A 58 16.03 -22.44 -4.67
CA THR A 58 16.90 -23.25 -5.55
C THR A 58 17.48 -22.45 -6.74
N ARG A 59 17.08 -21.19 -6.94
CA ARG A 59 17.57 -20.33 -8.03
C ARG A 59 18.71 -19.44 -7.55
N GLY A 60 19.55 -19.00 -8.51
CA GLY A 60 20.62 -18.04 -8.23
C GLY A 60 20.07 -16.66 -7.84
N TYR A 61 20.91 -15.88 -7.15
CA TYR A 61 20.56 -14.56 -6.65
C TYR A 61 20.18 -13.57 -7.77
N ARG A 62 19.26 -12.65 -7.44
CA ARG A 62 18.86 -11.53 -8.29
C ARG A 62 19.01 -10.23 -7.52
N LYS A 63 19.25 -9.13 -8.25
CA LYS A 63 19.40 -7.80 -7.67
C LYS A 63 18.08 -7.36 -7.02
N SER A 64 18.15 -6.84 -5.80
CA SER A 64 16.98 -6.34 -5.05
C SER A 64 16.22 -5.25 -5.80
N ALA A 65 16.94 -4.33 -6.46
CA ALA A 65 16.33 -3.26 -7.26
C ALA A 65 15.36 -3.79 -8.35
N LYS A 66 15.62 -4.99 -8.90
CA LYS A 66 14.71 -5.61 -9.87
C LYS A 66 13.40 -6.07 -9.22
N ILE A 67 13.48 -6.62 -8.00
CA ILE A 67 12.32 -7.10 -7.24
C ILE A 67 11.49 -5.91 -6.76
N VAL A 68 12.15 -4.87 -6.23
CA VAL A 68 11.51 -3.62 -5.80
C VAL A 68 10.76 -2.97 -6.97
N GLY A 69 11.40 -2.81 -8.12
CA GLY A 69 10.76 -2.22 -9.30
C GLY A 69 9.54 -3.01 -9.80
N GLU A 70 9.62 -4.34 -9.82
CA GLU A 70 8.50 -5.21 -10.21
C GLU A 70 7.31 -5.07 -9.23
N VAL A 71 7.59 -5.10 -7.92
CA VAL A 71 6.55 -5.04 -6.89
C VAL A 71 5.88 -3.67 -6.86
N MET A 72 6.65 -2.59 -6.98
CA MET A 72 6.11 -1.24 -7.04
C MET A 72 5.25 -1.00 -8.29
N GLY A 73 5.76 -1.41 -9.45
CA GLY A 73 5.08 -1.19 -10.73
C GLY A 73 3.73 -1.92 -10.82
N ASN A 74 3.64 -3.12 -10.25
CA ASN A 74 2.48 -3.99 -10.46
C ASN A 74 1.57 -4.15 -9.22
N PHE A 75 2.08 -3.98 -7.99
CA PHE A 75 1.35 -4.37 -6.78
C PHE A 75 1.37 -3.37 -5.61
N HIS A 76 2.36 -2.47 -5.55
CA HIS A 76 2.58 -1.59 -4.40
C HIS A 76 2.73 -0.12 -4.84
N PRO A 77 1.63 0.68 -4.85
CA PRO A 77 1.63 2.05 -5.35
C PRO A 77 2.18 3.06 -4.33
N HIS A 78 3.28 2.70 -3.66
CA HIS A 78 4.01 3.55 -2.73
C HIS A 78 5.50 3.49 -3.08
N GLY A 79 6.31 4.30 -2.40
CA GLY A 79 7.75 4.44 -2.67
C GLY A 79 8.56 3.15 -2.54
N ASP A 80 9.82 3.23 -2.97
CA ASP A 80 10.82 2.15 -2.97
C ASP A 80 11.36 1.80 -1.57
#